data_AF-A0A9Q0I8R3-F1
#
_entry.id   AF-A0A9Q0I8R3-F1
#
_cell.length_a   1.000
_cell.length_b   1.000
_cell.length_c   1.000
_cell.angle_alpha   90.00
_cell.angle_beta   90.00
_cell.angle_gamma   90.00
#
_symmetry.space_group_name_H-M   'P 1'
#
loop_
_entity.id
_entity.type
_entity.pdbx_description
1 polymer ?
#
loop_
_entity_poly.entity_id
_entity_poly.type
_entity_poly.pdbx_seq_one_letter_code
_entity_poly.pdbx_strand_id
1 'polypeptide(L)'
;MTACMENRKETVRSKLLTSRRPTTIATWNVRTMYAGGKAAVIAEEMKRYGISLLGLGETRWLQSGQVKLASGETILYSGHPEDSAPHTEGVAFMLSKEAQMALISWEPINSRNITAKFQTTRK
;
A
#
# COMPACT_ATOMS: atom_id res chain seq x y z
N MET A 1 -19.00 4.50 35.73
CA MET A 1 -18.26 5.41 34.83
C MET A 1 -17.25 4.55 34.08
N THR A 2 -17.33 4.24 32.79
CA THR A 2 -18.25 4.50 31.69
C THR A 2 -17.95 3.40 30.69
N ALA A 3 -18.97 2.68 30.21
CA ALA A 3 -18.81 1.74 29.11
C ALA A 3 -18.59 2.54 27.82
N CYS A 4 -17.44 2.34 27.16
CA CYS A 4 -17.20 2.85 25.81
C CYS A 4 -17.57 1.76 24.80
N MET A 5 -18.86 1.63 24.50
CA MET A 5 -19.26 1.05 23.21
C MET A 5 -19.10 2.13 22.16
N GLU A 6 -18.33 1.87 21.12
CA GLU A 6 -18.64 2.42 19.80
C GLU A 6 -18.37 1.38 18.71
N ASN A 7 -19.48 0.72 18.37
CA ASN A 7 -19.79 0.08 17.10
C ASN A 7 -18.92 0.56 15.93
N ARG A 8 -18.06 -0.32 15.40
CA ARG A 8 -17.63 -0.18 14.01
C ARG A 8 -18.79 -0.62 13.12
N LYS A 9 -19.63 0.36 12.75
CA LYS A 9 -20.62 0.22 11.69
C LYS A 9 -19.93 -0.27 10.42
N GLU A 10 -20.52 -1.32 9.87
CA GLU A 10 -20.21 -2.02 8.64
C GLU A 10 -19.55 -1.15 7.57
N THR A 11 -18.27 -1.40 7.30
CA THR A 11 -17.57 -0.76 6.17
C THR A 11 -18.17 -1.31 4.89
N VAL A 12 -18.79 -0.46 4.07
CA VAL A 12 -19.19 -0.80 2.70
C VAL A 12 -17.96 -1.36 1.99
N ARG A 13 -17.89 -2.68 1.84
CA ARG A 13 -16.73 -3.36 1.24
C ARG A 13 -16.68 -3.02 -0.24
N SER A 14 -15.86 -2.04 -0.62
CA SER A 14 -15.71 -1.65 -2.02
C SER A 14 -14.98 -2.75 -2.80
N LYS A 15 -15.39 -2.96 -4.05
CA LYS A 15 -14.88 -4.03 -4.91
C LYS A 15 -13.68 -3.50 -5.71
N LEU A 16 -12.44 -3.85 -5.32
CA LEU A 16 -11.23 -3.46 -6.07
C LEU A 16 -11.15 -4.14 -7.44
N LEU A 17 -11.36 -5.47 -7.48
CA LEU A 17 -11.32 -6.28 -8.70
C LEU A 17 -12.75 -6.67 -9.08
N THR A 18 -13.32 -5.97 -10.07
CA THR A 18 -14.69 -6.18 -10.56
C THR A 18 -14.72 -6.36 -12.07
N SER A 19 -15.62 -7.19 -12.59
CA SER A 19 -15.75 -7.40 -14.04
C SER A 19 -16.23 -6.16 -14.82
N ARG A 20 -16.78 -5.16 -14.13
CA ARG A 20 -17.36 -3.96 -14.77
C ARG A 20 -16.38 -2.82 -15.00
N ARG A 21 -15.28 -2.77 -14.26
CA ARG A 21 -14.27 -1.71 -14.35
C ARG A 21 -12.89 -2.35 -14.33
N PRO A 22 -12.02 -2.05 -15.31
CA PRO A 22 -10.66 -2.57 -15.29
C PRO A 22 -9.94 -1.98 -14.08
N THR A 23 -9.22 -2.85 -13.37
CA THR A 23 -8.34 -2.43 -12.28
C THR A 23 -6.93 -2.29 -12.82
N THR A 24 -6.39 -1.09 -12.75
CA THR A 24 -5.02 -0.84 -13.21
C THR A 24 -4.04 -1.18 -12.10
N ILE A 25 -3.17 -2.15 -12.38
CA ILE A 25 -2.05 -2.54 -11.52
C ILE A 25 -0.77 -2.18 -12.26
N ALA A 26 0.15 -1.51 -11.60
CA ALA A 26 1.43 -1.13 -12.19
C ALA A 26 2.59 -1.43 -11.23
N THR A 27 3.81 -1.45 -11.76
CA THR A 27 5.03 -1.55 -10.97
C THR A 27 6.01 -0.44 -11.34
N TRP A 28 6.75 0.06 -10.36
CA TRP A 28 7.76 1.10 -10.57
C TRP A 28 8.97 0.89 -9.64
N ASN A 29 10.15 0.73 -10.24
CA ASN A 29 11.41 0.87 -9.50
C ASN A 29 11.71 2.37 -9.30
N VAL A 30 11.51 2.86 -8.08
CA VAL A 30 11.62 4.28 -7.73
C VAL A 30 13.04 4.71 -7.34
N ARG A 31 13.97 3.74 -7.22
CA ARG A 31 15.36 3.87 -6.76
C ARG A 31 15.55 4.41 -5.34
N THR A 32 14.67 5.28 -4.84
CA THR A 32 14.61 5.66 -3.43
C THR A 32 13.32 6.41 -3.11
N MET A 33 12.68 6.06 -2.00
CA MET A 33 11.64 6.87 -1.34
C MET A 33 12.13 7.50 -0.03
N TYR A 34 13.41 7.34 0.32
CA TYR A 34 13.96 7.86 1.58
C TYR A 34 13.92 9.40 1.65
N ALA A 35 14.04 10.06 0.50
CA ALA A 35 13.91 11.52 0.44
C ALA A 35 12.47 11.96 0.74
N GLY A 36 12.33 12.95 1.64
CA GLY A 36 11.04 13.54 1.99
C GLY A 36 10.26 14.02 0.76
N GLY A 37 8.94 13.82 0.77
CA GLY A 37 8.03 14.23 -0.30
C GLY A 37 7.96 13.31 -1.53
N LYS A 38 8.88 12.34 -1.70
CA LYS A 38 8.82 11.38 -2.82
C LYS A 38 7.53 10.57 -2.85
N ALA A 39 7.07 10.13 -1.68
CA ALA A 39 5.80 9.39 -1.56
C ALA A 39 4.60 10.20 -2.08
N ALA A 40 4.58 11.52 -1.86
CA ALA A 40 3.50 12.38 -2.36
C ALA A 40 3.54 12.54 -3.89
N VAL A 41 4.74 12.66 -4.47
CA VAL A 41 4.91 12.70 -5.93
C VAL A 41 4.43 11.39 -6.57
N ILE A 42 4.81 10.25 -5.98
CA ILE A 42 4.37 8.93 -6.47
C ILE A 42 2.84 8.80 -6.35
N ALA A 43 2.23 9.29 -5.27
CA ALA A 43 0.78 9.29 -5.11
C ALA A 43 0.07 10.14 -6.18
N GLU A 44 0.61 11.31 -6.52
CA GLU A 44 0.04 12.15 -7.59
C GLU A 44 0.16 11.47 -8.97
N GLU A 45 1.30 10.83 -9.26
CA GLU A 45 1.46 10.07 -10.50
C GLU A 45 0.54 8.84 -10.54
N MET A 46 0.40 8.12 -9.42
CA MET A 46 -0.55 7.01 -9.29
C MET A 46 -1.97 7.45 -9.64
N LYS A 47 -2.39 8.61 -9.13
CA LYS A 47 -3.69 9.22 -9.43
C LYS A 47 -3.80 9.64 -10.90
N ARG A 48 -2.76 10.29 -11.45
CA ARG A 48 -2.70 10.75 -12.85
C ARG A 48 -2.87 9.61 -13.86
N TYR A 49 -2.26 8.46 -13.60
CA TYR A 49 -2.39 7.28 -14.45
C TYR A 49 -3.58 6.38 -14.11
N GLY A 50 -4.41 6.75 -13.12
CA GLY A 50 -5.56 5.95 -12.71
C GLY A 50 -5.16 4.56 -12.17
N ILE A 51 -3.99 4.45 -11.56
CA ILE A 51 -3.47 3.20 -11.00
C ILE A 51 -4.16 2.95 -9.65
N SER A 52 -4.73 1.76 -9.47
CA SER A 52 -5.41 1.38 -8.22
C SER A 52 -4.46 0.71 -7.22
N LEU A 53 -3.47 -0.03 -7.74
CA LEU A 53 -2.46 -0.74 -6.97
C LEU A 53 -1.10 -0.56 -7.65
N LEU A 54 -0.16 0.06 -6.97
CA LEU A 54 1.20 0.31 -7.46
C LEU A 54 2.20 -0.49 -6.64
N GLY A 55 2.91 -1.42 -7.28
CA GLY A 55 4.09 -2.07 -6.71
C GLY A 55 5.32 -1.19 -6.85
N LEU A 56 6.07 -1.03 -5.77
CA LEU A 56 7.26 -0.20 -5.69
C LEU A 56 8.47 -1.06 -5.35
N GLY A 57 9.55 -0.90 -6.11
CA GLY A 57 10.84 -1.53 -5.85
C GLY A 57 11.92 -0.49 -5.60
N GLU A 58 13.00 -0.90 -4.90
CA GLU A 58 14.10 -0.03 -4.47
C GLU A 58 13.60 1.17 -3.66
N THR A 59 12.69 0.93 -2.71
CA THR A 59 12.18 2.00 -1.83
C THR A 59 13.25 2.48 -0.87
N ARG A 60 14.19 1.61 -0.49
CA ARG A 60 15.28 1.83 0.48
C ARG A 60 14.80 2.26 1.86
N TRP A 61 13.55 1.97 2.18
CA TRP A 61 13.02 2.09 3.53
C TRP A 61 13.45 0.90 4.37
N LEU A 62 13.74 1.15 5.64
CA LEU A 62 14.04 0.11 6.62
C LEU A 62 12.75 -0.33 7.30
N GLN A 63 12.82 -1.48 7.95
CA GLN A 63 11.73 -2.14 8.66
C GLN A 63 10.54 -2.45 7.75
N SER A 64 9.46 -2.94 8.34
CA SER A 64 8.20 -3.19 7.66
C SER A 64 7.08 -2.46 8.37
N GLY A 65 6.10 -1.98 7.63
CA GLY A 65 5.00 -1.24 8.23
C GLY A 65 3.97 -0.75 7.23
N GLN A 66 3.06 0.06 7.76
CA GLN A 66 1.99 0.68 7.00
C GLN A 66 1.97 2.19 7.29
N VAL A 67 1.95 3.00 6.24
CA VAL A 67 1.85 4.47 6.34
C VAL A 67 0.65 4.92 5.52
N LYS A 68 -0.18 5.80 6.09
CA LYS A 68 -1.26 6.45 5.36
C LYS A 68 -0.85 7.87 4.99
N LEU A 69 -0.92 8.21 3.71
CA LEU A 69 -0.65 9.55 3.23
C LEU A 69 -1.84 10.49 3.50
N ALA A 70 -1.57 11.79 3.60
CA ALA A 70 -2.61 12.80 3.77
C ALA A 70 -3.58 12.86 2.57
N SER A 71 -3.11 12.52 1.37
CA SER A 71 -3.90 12.37 0.14
C SER A 71 -4.88 11.19 0.20
N GLY A 72 -4.59 10.19 1.05
CA GLY A 72 -5.46 9.09 1.43
C GLY A 72 -5.06 7.72 0.90
N GLU A 73 -3.99 7.64 0.10
CA GLU A 73 -3.35 6.38 -0.27
C GLU A 73 -2.68 5.73 0.95
N THR A 74 -2.61 4.40 0.94
CA THR A 74 -1.86 3.63 1.94
C THR A 74 -0.63 3.01 1.31
N ILE A 75 0.52 3.12 1.98
CA ILE A 75 1.75 2.43 1.63
C ILE A 75 1.94 1.26 2.60
N LEU A 76 2.08 0.05 2.07
CA LEU A 76 2.53 -1.14 2.80
C LEU A 76 3.98 -1.39 2.38
N TYR A 77 4.92 -1.49 3.30
CA TYR A 77 6.33 -1.64 2.94
C TYR A 77 7.03 -2.73 3.72
N SER A 78 8.08 -3.27 3.10
CA SER A 78 9.02 -4.23 3.65
C SER A 78 10.44 -3.83 3.28
N GLY A 79 11.32 -3.85 4.27
CA GLY A 79 12.71 -3.42 4.20
C GLY A 79 13.58 -4.24 5.16
N HIS A 80 14.85 -3.89 5.29
CA HIS A 80 15.74 -4.56 6.24
C HIS A 80 15.27 -4.36 7.68
N PRO A 81 15.25 -5.40 8.53
CA PRO A 81 14.68 -5.29 9.88
C PRO A 81 15.51 -4.45 10.84
N GLU A 82 16.82 -4.36 10.63
CA GLU A 82 17.74 -3.62 11.50
C GLU A 82 17.83 -2.15 11.10
N ASP A 83 17.78 -1.25 12.08
CA ASP A 83 17.91 0.20 11.87
C ASP A 83 19.30 0.61 11.35
N SER A 84 20.32 -0.21 11.62
CA SER A 84 21.69 -0.02 11.15
C SER A 84 21.95 -0.61 9.76
N ALA A 85 20.97 -1.29 9.16
CA ALA A 85 21.16 -1.91 7.86
C ALA A 85 21.36 -0.85 6.76
N PRO A 86 22.08 -1.19 5.68
CA PRO A 86 22.20 -0.32 4.53
C PRO A 86 20.81 0.04 3.97
N HIS A 87 20.62 1.30 3.57
CA HIS A 87 19.42 1.73 2.83
C HIS A 87 19.45 1.22 1.38
N THR A 88 19.36 -0.09 1.22
CA THR A 88 19.31 -0.81 -0.06
C THR A 88 18.03 -1.63 -0.13
N GLU A 89 17.66 -2.07 -1.34
CA GLU A 89 16.47 -2.90 -1.55
C GLU A 89 15.20 -2.17 -1.10
N GLY A 90 14.27 -2.89 -0.49
CA GLY A 90 12.99 -2.37 -0.05
C GLY A 90 11.94 -2.47 -1.14
N VAL A 91 10.78 -2.99 -0.75
CA VAL A 91 9.59 -3.12 -1.60
C VAL A 91 8.38 -2.56 -0.89
N ALA A 92 7.43 -2.05 -1.67
CA ALA A 92 6.18 -1.57 -1.12
C ALA A 92 5.01 -1.75 -2.10
N PHE A 93 3.80 -1.73 -1.56
CA PHE A 93 2.59 -1.46 -2.33
C PHE A 93 2.04 -0.09 -1.94
N MET A 94 1.72 0.74 -2.91
CA MET A 94 0.88 1.93 -2.71
C MET A 94 -0.54 1.63 -3.21
N LEU A 95 -1.51 1.82 -2.32
CA LEU A 95 -2.91 1.46 -2.50
C LEU A 95 -3.76 2.71 -2.62
N SER A 96 -4.66 2.75 -3.61
CA SER A 96 -5.76 3.71 -3.62
C SER A 96 -6.70 3.46 -2.43
N LYS A 97 -7.61 4.40 -2.17
CA LYS A 97 -8.64 4.23 -1.12
C LYS A 97 -9.48 2.97 -1.34
N GLU A 98 -9.83 2.69 -2.60
CA GLU A 98 -10.59 1.50 -3.01
C GLU A 98 -9.78 0.22 -2.83
N ALA A 99 -8.49 0.24 -3.18
CA ALA A 99 -7.62 -0.92 -2.99
C ALA A 99 -7.40 -1.23 -1.51
N GLN A 100 -7.25 -0.20 -0.68
CA GLN A 100 -7.16 -0.33 0.77
C GLN A 100 -8.42 -0.96 1.37
N MET A 101 -9.61 -0.56 0.91
CA MET A 101 -10.87 -1.12 1.39
C MET A 101 -11.06 -2.59 1.01
N ALA A 102 -10.42 -3.04 -0.08
CA ALA A 102 -10.43 -4.44 -0.49
C ALA A 102 -9.29 -5.27 0.12
N LEU A 103 -8.34 -4.67 0.83
CA LEU A 103 -7.22 -5.38 1.46
C LEU A 103 -7.73 -6.27 2.60
N ILE A 104 -7.48 -7.58 2.51
CA ILE A 104 -7.79 -8.56 3.56
C ILE A 104 -6.63 -8.68 4.54
N SER A 105 -5.42 -8.88 4.02
CA SER A 105 -4.21 -9.03 4.81
C SER A 105 -2.98 -8.75 3.94
N TRP A 106 -1.85 -8.49 4.60
CA TRP A 106 -0.55 -8.39 3.96
C TRP A 106 0.54 -8.90 4.90
N GLU A 107 1.65 -9.34 4.33
CA GLU A 107 2.77 -9.93 5.06
C GLU A 107 4.10 -9.52 4.41
N PRO A 108 5.02 -8.89 5.17
CA PRO A 108 6.39 -8.72 4.73
C PRO A 108 7.12 -10.07 4.82
N ILE A 109 7.72 -10.53 3.73
CA ILE A 109 8.46 -11.80 3.70
C ILE A 109 9.95 -11.53 3.94
N ASN A 110 10.51 -10.56 3.21
CA ASN A 110 11.87 -10.05 3.39
C ASN A 110 11.99 -8.66 2.71
N SER A 111 13.17 -8.07 2.74
CA SER A 111 13.47 -6.76 2.14
C SER A 111 13.18 -6.66 0.62
N ARG A 112 13.04 -7.79 -0.10
CA ARG A 112 12.72 -7.85 -1.53
C ARG A 112 11.30 -8.35 -1.84
N ASN A 113 10.58 -8.90 -0.85
CA ASN A 113 9.30 -9.57 -1.07
C ASN A 113 8.26 -9.14 -0.02
N ILE A 114 7.09 -8.74 -0.51
CA ILE A 114 5.90 -8.42 0.29
C ILE A 114 4.68 -9.03 -0.41
N THR A 115 3.77 -9.63 0.36
CA THR A 115 2.53 -10.22 -0.16
C THR A 115 1.33 -9.45 0.35
N ALA A 116 0.34 -9.21 -0.52
CA ALA A 116 -0.93 -8.63 -0.13
C ALA A 116 -2.08 -9.46 -0.73
N LYS A 117 -3.09 -9.74 0.10
CA LYS A 117 -4.31 -10.47 -0.28
C LYS A 117 -5.47 -9.49 -0.34
N PHE A 118 -6.17 -9.48 -1.46
CA PHE A 118 -7.31 -8.61 -1.71
C PHE A 118 -8.59 -9.41 -1.90
N GLN A 119 -9.69 -8.89 -1.34
CA GLN A 119 -11.01 -9.42 -1.59
C GLN A 119 -11.44 -9.07 -3.01
N THR A 120 -11.90 -10.09 -3.73
CA THR A 120 -12.48 -9.94 -5.07
C THR A 120 -13.92 -10.40 -5.07
N THR A 121 -14.72 -9.90 -6.01
CA THR A 121 -16.05 -10.44 -6.25
C THR A 121 -16.02 -11.21 -7.55
N ARG A 122 -16.22 -12.53 -7.48
CA ARG A 122 -16.53 -13.35 -8.66
C ARG A 122 -17.92 -12.99 -9.20
N LYS A 123 -18.10 -13.22 -10.49
CA LYS A 123 -19.44 -13.37 -11.07
C LYS A 123 -20.05 -14.68 -10.57
#